data_AF-A0A7S0CWM5-F1
#
_entry.id   AF-A0A7S0CWM5-F1
#
_cell.length_a   1.000
_cell.length_b   1.000
_cell.length_c   1.000
_cell.angle_alpha   90.00
_cell.angle_beta   90.00
_cell.angle_gamma   90.00
#
_symmetry.space_group_name_H-M   'P 1'
#
loop_
_entity.id
_entity.type
_entity.pdbx_description
1 polymer ?
#
loop_
_entity_poly.entity_id
_entity_poly.type
_entity_poly.pdbx_seq_one_letter_code
_entity_poly.pdbx_strand_id
1 'polypeptide(L)'
;MTKDTTACGSCMAAYEAAQKLKRTNYGSNNSACHPSFWKPNFFLYEGKKETELIGDKQQNVVNKVVRDFLPLIKESKENPAVALANLMYEKIKQEILKIIPDDFPAPIGLIGGVHINTDKQERIEDFFVVKDVLLRRGPNKKFDDLTKEYYASLPN
;
A
#
# COMPACT_ATOMS: atom_id res chain seq x y z
N MET A 1 20.43 -23.81 -7.30
CA MET A 1 19.22 -23.05 -7.68
C MET A 1 18.52 -22.61 -6.40
N THR A 2 18.90 -21.46 -5.86
CA THR A 2 18.09 -20.77 -4.84
C THR A 2 16.82 -20.32 -5.54
N LYS A 3 15.66 -20.78 -5.05
CA LYS A 3 14.37 -20.28 -5.52
C LYS A 3 14.22 -18.89 -4.93
N ASP A 4 14.46 -17.86 -5.72
CA ASP A 4 14.27 -16.47 -5.29
C ASP A 4 12.81 -16.29 -4.90
N THR A 5 12.58 -16.17 -3.59
CA THR A 5 11.27 -15.88 -3.02
C THR A 5 11.04 -14.38 -3.09
N THR A 6 9.86 -13.98 -3.58
CA THR A 6 9.45 -12.58 -3.62
C THR A 6 9.32 -12.01 -2.21
N ALA A 7 9.91 -10.83 -1.96
CA ALA A 7 9.94 -10.16 -0.65
C ALA A 7 8.54 -9.89 -0.05
N CYS A 8 7.52 -9.74 -0.91
CA CYS A 8 6.12 -9.88 -0.51
C CYS A 8 5.38 -10.79 -1.51
N GLY A 9 5.33 -12.09 -1.21
CA GLY A 9 4.67 -13.10 -2.05
C GLY A 9 3.22 -12.77 -2.40
N SER A 10 2.44 -12.29 -1.43
CA SER A 10 1.03 -11.93 -1.61
C SER A 10 0.83 -10.77 -2.59
N CYS A 11 1.57 -9.66 -2.43
CA CYS A 11 1.44 -8.49 -3.29
C CYS A 11 1.97 -8.76 -4.69
N MET A 12 3.10 -9.47 -4.81
CA MET A 12 3.69 -9.79 -6.11
C MET A 12 2.81 -10.78 -6.89
N ALA A 13 2.26 -11.81 -6.24
CA ALA A 13 1.32 -12.73 -6.87
C ALA A 13 0.05 -12.01 -7.34
N ALA A 14 -0.48 -11.08 -6.52
CA ALA A 14 -1.62 -10.25 -6.91
C ALA A 14 -1.30 -9.35 -8.11
N TYR A 15 -0.11 -8.76 -8.16
CA TYR A 15 0.33 -7.90 -9.25
C TYR A 15 0.49 -8.68 -10.56
N GLU A 16 1.14 -9.84 -10.52
CA GLU A 16 1.25 -10.73 -11.68
C GLU A 16 -0.12 -11.22 -12.17
N ALA A 17 -1.02 -11.56 -11.26
CA ALA A 17 -2.39 -11.95 -11.60
C ALA A 17 -3.14 -10.80 -12.26
N ALA A 18 -3.03 -9.58 -11.72
CA ALA A 18 -3.67 -8.39 -12.26
C ALA A 18 -3.14 -8.03 -13.66
N GLN A 19 -1.84 -8.22 -13.93
CA GLN A 19 -1.27 -8.02 -15.26
C GLN A 19 -1.83 -8.97 -16.32
N LYS A 20 -2.20 -10.20 -15.94
CA LYS A 20 -2.75 -11.23 -16.86
C LYS A 20 -4.22 -11.00 -17.19
N LEU A 21 -4.92 -10.13 -16.46
CA LEU A 21 -6.30 -9.75 -16.79
C LEU A 21 -6.31 -8.91 -18.07
N LYS A 22 -6.96 -9.42 -19.12
CA LYS A 22 -7.17 -8.66 -20.37
C LYS A 22 -8.01 -7.42 -20.06
N ARG A 23 -7.56 -6.24 -20.50
CA ARG A 23 -8.38 -5.01 -20.52
C ARG A 23 -9.61 -5.28 -21.38
N THR A 24 -10.77 -5.43 -20.76
CA THR A 24 -12.06 -5.24 -21.45
C THR A 24 -12.34 -3.74 -21.42
N ASN A 25 -12.37 -3.10 -22.58
CA ASN A 25 -12.65 -1.67 -22.71
C ASN A 25 -14.08 -1.39 -22.23
N TYR A 26 -14.23 -0.82 -21.03
CA TYR A 26 -15.42 -0.03 -20.70
C TYR A 26 -15.10 1.43 -21.05
N GLY A 27 -15.89 1.99 -21.97
CA GLY A 27 -15.68 3.32 -22.52
C GLY A 27 -15.57 4.39 -21.44
N SER A 28 -14.45 5.10 -21.42
CA SER A 28 -14.27 6.30 -20.62
C SER A 28 -14.95 7.49 -21.31
N ASN A 29 -16.19 7.79 -20.94
CA ASN A 29 -16.71 9.14 -21.07
C ASN A 29 -16.57 9.81 -19.70
N ASN A 30 -15.49 10.59 -19.51
CA ASN A 30 -15.53 11.97 -19.00
C ASN A 30 -14.13 12.51 -18.69
N SER A 31 -13.73 13.42 -19.57
CA SER A 31 -13.11 14.72 -19.35
C SER A 31 -12.46 15.11 -18.02
N ALA A 32 -11.36 15.85 -18.23
CA ALA A 32 -10.82 16.98 -17.46
C ALA A 32 -9.78 16.68 -16.37
N CYS A 33 -8.54 17.05 -16.73
CA CYS A 33 -7.41 17.37 -15.91
C CYS A 33 -7.78 18.29 -14.72
N HIS A 34 -7.37 17.94 -13.50
CA HIS A 34 -7.12 18.91 -12.42
C HIS A 34 -6.10 18.36 -11.41
N PRO A 35 -5.06 19.13 -11.01
CA PRO A 35 -4.05 18.68 -10.07
C PRO A 35 -4.42 19.14 -8.65
N SER A 36 -5.29 18.43 -7.95
CA SER A 36 -5.49 18.59 -6.50
C SER A 36 -6.45 17.55 -5.95
N PHE A 37 -6.05 16.90 -4.85
CA PHE A 37 -6.86 16.05 -3.97
C PHE A 37 -7.40 14.75 -4.61
N TRP A 38 -6.71 13.65 -4.28
CA TRP A 38 -7.08 12.28 -4.58
C TRP A 38 -8.54 12.00 -4.19
N LYS A 39 -9.44 11.99 -5.20
CA LYS A 39 -10.73 11.30 -5.10
C LYS A 39 -10.53 9.90 -5.68
N PRO A 40 -10.84 8.82 -4.95
CA PRO A 40 -10.70 7.46 -5.47
C PRO A 40 -11.75 7.23 -6.56
N ASN A 41 -11.34 7.35 -7.82
CA ASN A 41 -12.09 6.80 -8.94
C ASN A 41 -11.88 5.28 -8.92
N PHE A 42 -12.85 4.56 -8.36
CA PHE A 42 -12.87 3.10 -8.38
C PHE A 42 -13.05 2.61 -9.82
N PHE A 43 -12.03 1.96 -10.39
CA PHE A 43 -12.14 1.30 -11.69
C PHE A 43 -12.67 -0.12 -11.48
N LEU A 44 -13.90 -0.39 -11.95
CA LEU A 44 -14.49 -1.72 -11.93
C LEU A 44 -13.89 -2.58 -13.04
N TYR A 45 -13.08 -3.58 -12.66
CA TYR A 45 -12.60 -4.62 -13.58
C TYR A 45 -13.57 -5.81 -13.54
N GLU A 46 -14.38 -5.99 -14.58
CA GLU A 46 -15.13 -7.23 -14.80
C GLU A 46 -14.20 -8.32 -15.32
N GLY A 47 -13.65 -9.11 -14.41
CA GLY A 47 -13.18 -10.45 -14.69
C GLY A 47 -14.03 -11.40 -13.87
N LYS A 48 -14.91 -12.16 -14.53
CA LYS A 48 -15.72 -13.31 -14.06
C LYS A 48 -16.18 -13.21 -12.60
N LYS A 49 -17.50 -13.09 -12.36
CA LYS A 49 -18.19 -13.29 -11.06
C LYS A 49 -17.23 -13.86 -10.04
N GLU A 50 -16.79 -13.02 -9.11
CA GLU A 50 -15.97 -13.37 -7.94
C GLU A 50 -16.28 -14.82 -7.61
N THR A 51 -15.47 -15.76 -8.12
CA THR A 51 -15.50 -17.10 -7.58
C THR A 51 -14.86 -16.82 -6.24
N GLU A 52 -15.72 -16.60 -5.25
CA GLU A 52 -15.37 -16.69 -3.86
C GLU A 52 -14.55 -17.96 -3.75
N LEU A 53 -13.22 -17.80 -3.82
CA LEU A 53 -12.31 -18.80 -3.32
C LEU A 53 -12.59 -18.73 -1.83
N ILE A 54 -13.57 -19.52 -1.39
CA ILE A 54 -14.11 -19.61 -0.03
C ILE A 54 -12.97 -19.85 1.00
N GLY A 55 -11.76 -20.20 0.54
CA GLY A 55 -10.57 -20.45 1.36
C GLY A 55 -9.65 -19.27 1.68
N ASP A 56 -9.59 -18.16 0.91
CA ASP A 56 -8.56 -17.11 1.15
C ASP A 56 -9.07 -15.67 0.98
N LYS A 57 -9.79 -15.19 2.01
CA LYS A 57 -10.32 -13.83 2.06
C LYS A 57 -9.22 -12.76 2.06
N GLN A 58 -8.06 -13.04 2.64
CA GLN A 58 -6.97 -12.06 2.72
C GLN A 58 -6.37 -11.82 1.35
N GLN A 59 -6.01 -12.88 0.62
CA GLN A 59 -5.49 -12.75 -0.74
C GLN A 59 -6.52 -12.16 -1.70
N ASN A 60 -7.81 -12.43 -1.52
CA ASN A 60 -8.87 -11.80 -2.32
C ASN A 60 -8.90 -10.27 -2.13
N VAL A 61 -8.76 -9.79 -0.89
CA VAL A 61 -8.66 -8.35 -0.60
C VAL A 61 -7.41 -7.77 -1.26
N VAL A 62 -6.25 -8.42 -1.12
CA VAL A 62 -5.01 -7.95 -1.75
C VAL A 62 -5.14 -7.92 -3.28
N ASN A 63 -5.68 -8.96 -3.90
CA ASN A 63 -5.94 -9.03 -5.33
C ASN A 63 -6.83 -7.88 -5.80
N LYS A 64 -7.88 -7.54 -5.05
CA LYS A 64 -8.75 -6.40 -5.35
C LYS A 64 -7.98 -5.08 -5.30
N VAL A 65 -7.29 -4.82 -4.19
CA VAL A 65 -6.52 -3.58 -3.99
C VAL A 65 -5.45 -3.40 -5.08
N VAL A 66 -4.66 -4.44 -5.36
CA VAL A 66 -3.57 -4.35 -6.35
C VAL A 66 -4.12 -4.15 -7.76
N ARG A 67 -5.28 -4.73 -8.08
CA ARG A 67 -5.95 -4.53 -9.36
C ARG A 67 -6.36 -3.07 -9.55
N ASP A 68 -6.91 -2.45 -8.52
CA ASP A 68 -7.31 -1.03 -8.54
C ASP A 68 -6.08 -0.12 -8.72
N PHE A 69 -4.91 -0.55 -8.23
CA PHE A 69 -3.63 0.17 -8.38
C PHE A 69 -2.91 -0.08 -9.70
N LEU A 70 -3.31 -1.07 -10.50
CA LEU A 70 -2.59 -1.44 -11.72
C LEU A 70 -2.41 -0.28 -12.73
N PRO A 71 -3.39 0.60 -12.98
CA PRO A 71 -3.19 1.77 -13.84
C PRO A 71 -2.10 2.70 -13.30
N LEU A 72 -2.14 3.00 -12.00
CA LEU A 72 -1.18 3.89 -11.34
C LEU A 72 0.24 3.32 -11.38
N ILE A 73 0.39 2.02 -11.16
CA ILE A 73 1.68 1.33 -11.26
C ILE A 73 2.24 1.41 -12.69
N LYS A 74 1.39 1.27 -13.71
CA LYS A 74 1.79 1.34 -15.13
C LYS A 74 2.14 2.76 -15.60
N GLU A 75 1.52 3.78 -15.02
CA GLU A 75 1.77 5.19 -15.32
C GLU A 75 2.96 5.76 -14.54
N SER A 76 3.37 5.09 -13.45
CA SER A 76 4.54 5.49 -12.67
C SER A 76 5.83 5.39 -13.48
N LYS A 77 6.74 6.34 -13.25
CA LYS A 77 8.11 6.31 -13.78
C LYS A 77 9.05 5.44 -12.93
N GLU A 78 8.59 4.97 -11.77
CA GLU A 78 9.36 4.15 -10.84
C GLU A 78 9.39 2.68 -11.26
N ASN A 79 10.27 1.89 -10.63
CA ASN A 79 10.19 0.43 -10.72
C ASN A 79 8.81 -0.05 -10.22
N PRO A 80 8.10 -0.94 -10.94
CA PRO A 80 6.76 -1.38 -10.55
C PRO A 80 6.66 -1.97 -9.14
N ALA A 81 7.70 -2.66 -8.66
CA ALA A 81 7.71 -3.22 -7.31
C ALA A 81 7.80 -2.12 -6.24
N VAL A 82 8.54 -1.05 -6.51
CA VAL A 82 8.64 0.13 -5.64
C VAL A 82 7.31 0.88 -5.62
N ALA A 83 6.74 1.13 -6.80
CA ALA A 83 5.41 1.77 -6.91
C ALA A 83 4.34 0.96 -6.18
N LEU A 84 4.33 -0.37 -6.35
CA LEU A 84 3.42 -1.28 -5.64
C LEU A 84 3.60 -1.20 -4.13
N ALA A 85 4.84 -1.24 -3.62
CA ALA A 85 5.12 -1.16 -2.19
C ALA A 85 4.63 0.17 -1.59
N ASN A 86 4.89 1.29 -2.26
CA ASN A 86 4.42 2.61 -1.82
C ASN A 86 2.89 2.70 -1.82
N LEU A 87 2.22 2.23 -2.87
CA LEU A 87 0.74 2.25 -2.96
C LEU A 87 0.09 1.33 -1.93
N MET A 88 0.66 0.14 -1.71
CA MET A 88 0.19 -0.79 -0.68
C MET A 88 0.35 -0.21 0.72
N TYR A 89 1.47 0.47 0.99
CA TYR A 89 1.68 1.19 2.25
C TYR A 89 0.57 2.22 2.49
N GLU A 90 0.29 3.09 1.52
CA GLU A 90 -0.77 4.10 1.65
C GLU A 90 -2.14 3.48 1.92
N LYS A 91 -2.46 2.36 1.25
CA LYS A 91 -3.71 1.64 1.51
C LYS A 91 -3.77 1.10 2.93
N ILE A 92 -2.71 0.42 3.39
CA ILE A 92 -2.64 -0.17 4.72
C ILE A 92 -2.72 0.94 5.78
N LYS A 93 -1.99 2.04 5.60
CA LYS A 93 -2.07 3.23 6.47
C LYS A 93 -3.50 3.72 6.63
N GLN A 94 -4.22 3.90 5.53
CA GLN A 94 -5.62 4.33 5.57
C GLN A 94 -6.54 3.35 6.32
N GLU A 95 -6.34 2.05 6.16
CA GLU A 95 -7.13 1.06 6.88
C GLU A 95 -6.77 1.01 8.37
N ILE A 96 -5.49 1.11 8.74
CA ILE A 96 -5.05 1.16 10.13
C ILE A 96 -5.62 2.38 10.85
N LEU A 97 -5.58 3.57 10.23
CA LEU A 97 -6.14 4.78 10.83
C LEU A 97 -7.66 4.70 11.08
N LYS A 98 -8.40 3.88 10.31
CA LYS A 98 -9.84 3.63 10.56
C LYS A 98 -10.10 2.66 11.70
N ILE A 99 -9.15 1.75 11.97
CA ILE A 99 -9.29 0.72 13.00
C ILE A 99 -9.01 1.29 14.39
N ILE A 100 -8.14 2.29 14.48
CA ILE A 100 -7.75 2.90 15.75
C ILE A 100 -8.93 3.70 16.31
N PRO A 101 -9.50 3.31 17.47
CA PRO A 101 -10.69 3.95 18.01
C PRO A 101 -10.36 5.36 18.52
N ASP A 102 -11.26 6.33 18.35
CA ASP A 102 -11.01 7.71 18.76
C ASP A 102 -10.94 7.90 20.27
N ASP A 103 -11.65 7.09 21.04
CA ASP A 103 -11.79 7.18 22.50
C ASP A 103 -10.70 6.45 23.29
N PHE A 104 -9.60 6.06 22.65
CA PHE A 104 -8.52 5.36 23.34
C PHE A 104 -7.91 6.25 24.45
N PRO A 105 -7.84 5.76 25.70
CA PRO A 105 -7.55 6.62 26.86
C PRO A 105 -6.08 7.04 26.96
N ALA A 106 -5.16 6.26 26.39
CA ALA A 106 -3.72 6.53 26.44
C ALA A 106 -3.22 7.16 25.12
N PRO A 107 -2.04 7.82 25.15
CA PRO A 107 -1.38 8.23 23.92
C PRO A 107 -1.08 7.03 23.01
N ILE A 108 -1.24 7.20 21.70
CA ILE A 108 -0.88 6.21 20.68
C ILE A 108 0.18 6.82 19.76
N GLY A 109 1.35 6.18 19.70
CA GLY A 109 2.35 6.42 18.67
C GLY A 109 2.21 5.40 17.54
N LEU A 110 2.28 5.86 16.30
CA LEU A 110 2.32 5.02 15.11
C LEU A 110 3.60 5.32 14.33
N ILE A 111 4.31 4.25 13.96
CA ILE A 111 5.43 4.33 13.03
C ILE A 111 5.05 3.48 11.82
N GLY A 112 4.91 4.13 10.68
CA GLY A 112 4.59 3.50 9.41
C GLY A 112 5.75 3.61 8.45
N GLY A 113 5.97 2.59 7.63
CA GLY A 113 7.04 2.57 6.65
C GLY A 113 7.05 1.33 5.78
N VAL A 114 8.06 1.24 4.92
CA VAL A 114 8.29 0.09 4.03
C VAL A 114 9.47 -0.70 4.58
N HIS A 115 9.23 -1.96 4.91
CA HIS A 115 10.28 -2.90 5.31
C HIS A 115 10.96 -3.46 4.05
N ILE A 116 12.29 -3.37 4.01
CA ILE A 116 13.14 -3.86 2.92
C ILE A 116 13.92 -5.05 3.45
N ASN A 117 13.58 -6.23 2.96
CA ASN A 117 14.33 -7.44 3.26
C ASN A 117 15.53 -7.56 2.31
N THR A 118 16.71 -7.80 2.87
CA THR A 118 17.97 -7.93 2.14
C THR A 118 18.42 -9.39 2.07
N ASP A 119 19.43 -9.67 1.24
CA ASP A 119 19.99 -11.01 1.18
C ASP A 119 20.80 -11.33 2.45
N LYS A 120 20.33 -12.34 3.19
CA LYS A 120 20.99 -12.82 4.40
C LYS A 120 22.33 -13.48 4.11
N GLN A 121 22.57 -13.97 2.89
CA GLN A 121 23.85 -14.54 2.49
C GLN A 121 24.95 -13.48 2.45
N GLU A 122 24.59 -12.25 2.09
CA GLU A 122 25.50 -11.11 2.04
C GLU A 122 25.71 -10.45 3.42
N ARG A 123 25.04 -10.96 4.47
CA ARG A 123 25.07 -10.40 5.85
C ARG A 123 24.70 -8.92 5.92
N ILE A 124 23.87 -8.46 4.99
CA ILE A 124 23.31 -7.10 4.99
C ILE A 124 22.09 -7.10 5.91
N GLU A 125 21.99 -6.11 6.79
CA GLU A 125 20.83 -5.93 7.66
C GLU A 125 19.59 -5.50 6.87
N ASP A 126 18.41 -5.93 7.33
CA ASP A 126 17.15 -5.45 6.79
C ASP A 126 16.98 -3.95 7.10
N PHE A 127 16.36 -3.21 6.19
CA PHE A 127 16.13 -1.77 6.36
C PHE A 127 14.65 -1.46 6.55
N PHE A 128 14.34 -0.39 7.26
CA PHE A 128 12.98 0.12 7.37
C PHE A 128 12.94 1.59 6.93
N VAL A 129 12.28 1.85 5.80
CA VAL A 129 12.09 3.20 5.30
C VAL A 129 10.85 3.79 5.96
N VAL A 130 11.07 4.59 7.00
CA VAL A 130 9.99 5.30 7.71
C VAL A 130 9.27 6.25 6.75
N LYS A 131 7.95 6.19 6.70
CA LYS A 131 7.11 7.07 5.89
C LYS A 131 6.29 8.01 6.75
N ASP A 132 5.84 7.56 7.92
CA ASP A 132 5.06 8.36 8.86
C ASP A 132 5.47 8.07 10.30
N VAL A 133 5.55 9.12 11.11
CA VAL A 133 5.63 9.06 12.57
C VAL A 133 4.49 9.90 13.13
N LEU A 134 3.45 9.24 13.65
CA LEU A 134 2.23 9.91 14.09
C LEU A 134 2.04 9.74 15.60
N LEU A 135 1.57 10.78 16.29
CA LEU A 135 1.28 10.74 17.72
C LEU A 135 -0.11 11.28 18.02
N ARG A 136 -0.98 10.47 18.61
CA ARG A 136 -2.23 10.93 19.19
C ARG A 136 -2.10 10.98 20.70
N ARG A 137 -2.22 12.17 21.30
CA ARG A 137 -1.93 12.41 22.73
C ARG A 137 -3.06 12.02 23.70
N GLY A 138 -4.20 11.57 23.21
CA GLY A 138 -5.33 11.19 24.05
C GLY A 138 -6.64 11.02 23.28
N PRO A 139 -7.76 10.77 23.98
CA PRO A 139 -9.05 10.47 23.36
C PRO A 139 -9.58 11.66 22.58
N ASN A 140 -10.19 11.37 21.43
CA ASN A 140 -10.78 12.33 20.49
C ASN A 140 -9.81 13.42 20.01
N LYS A 141 -8.49 13.16 20.10
CA LYS A 141 -7.46 14.03 19.53
C LYS A 141 -7.09 13.56 18.14
N LYS A 142 -6.71 14.50 17.28
CA LYS A 142 -6.11 14.18 15.99
C LYS A 142 -4.69 13.65 16.22
N PHE A 143 -4.17 12.93 15.22
CA PHE A 143 -2.75 12.59 15.16
C PHE A 143 -1.94 13.84 14.82
N ASP A 144 -0.94 14.14 15.64
CA ASP A 144 0.18 15.02 15.33
C ASP A 144 1.11 14.27 14.37
N ASP A 145 1.48 14.87 13.25
CA ASP A 145 2.48 14.33 12.32
C ASP A 145 3.87 14.83 12.75
N LEU A 146 4.71 13.90 13.22
CA LEU A 146 6.07 14.13 13.70
C LEU A 146 7.13 13.65 12.70
N THR A 147 6.73 13.37 11.45
CA THR A 147 7.61 12.75 10.46
C THR A 147 8.80 13.66 10.12
N LYS A 148 8.59 14.97 10.04
CA LYS A 148 9.67 15.93 9.75
C LYS A 148 10.70 16.00 10.87
N GLU A 149 10.22 16.01 12.11
CA GLU A 149 11.02 16.02 13.33
C GLU A 149 11.84 14.74 13.43
N TYR A 150 11.24 13.58 13.11
CA TYR A 150 11.95 12.32 13.02
C TYR A 150 13.13 12.41 12.05
N TYR A 151 12.89 12.86 10.82
CA TYR A 151 13.96 12.99 9.82
C TYR A 151 15.03 14.03 10.21
N ALA A 152 14.64 15.13 10.85
CA ALA A 152 15.59 16.13 11.35
C ALA A 152 16.46 15.62 12.51
N SER A 153 16.02 14.55 13.20
CA SER A 153 16.76 13.95 14.32
C SER A 153 17.76 12.87 13.90
N LEU A 154 17.71 12.40 12.65
CA LEU A 154 18.63 11.37 12.19
C LEU A 154 20.06 11.92 12.09
N PRO A 155 21.08 11.14 12.47
CA PRO A 155 22.47 11.54 12.26
C PRO A 155 22.75 11.71 10.76
N ASN A 156 23.39 12.83 10.40
CA ASN A 156 23.88 13.09 9.04
C ASN A 156 25.00 12.14 8.63
#